data_AF-A0A0D1A243-F1
#
_entry.id   AF-A0A0D1A243-F1
#
_cell.length_a   1.000
_cell.length_b   1.000
_cell.length_c   1.000
_cell.angle_alpha   90.00
_cell.angle_beta   90.00
_cell.angle_gamma   90.00
#
_symmetry.space_group_name_H-M   'P 1'
#
loop_
_entity.id
_entity.type
_entity.pdbx_description
1 polymer ?
#
loop_
_entity_poly.entity_id
_entity_poly.type
_entity_poly.pdbx_seq_one_letter_code
_entity_poly.pdbx_strand_id
1 'polypeptide(L)'
;MNNNFRKLLNGNCIEKTFHLKNRIMERIKIGEYELSIQASKFHYCTPRETITDLYKYKEMEVAIFNKDAWVDLEENIFFNNWKHRNKFLQLYDGMVAGYVPIDIIQSLYNYIKDNMNKKQIKYKKRVINRQKLYEKRKKLGRL
;
A
#
# COMPACT_ATOMS: atom_id res chain seq x y z
N MET A 1 1.02 16.60 8.47
CA MET A 1 2.31 16.01 8.01
C MET A 1 2.11 15.36 6.65
N ASN A 2 2.59 15.99 5.57
CA ASN A 2 2.51 15.44 4.21
C ASN A 2 3.47 14.24 4.09
N ASN A 3 2.92 13.04 4.29
CA ASN A 3 3.58 11.76 3.98
C ASN A 3 3.62 11.59 2.46
N ASN A 4 4.56 12.27 1.82
CA ASN A 4 4.84 12.11 0.41
C ASN A 4 5.53 10.76 0.20
N PHE A 5 4.96 9.92 -0.65
CA PHE A 5 5.48 8.66 -1.17
C PHE A 5 6.90 8.85 -1.66
N ARG A 6 7.18 10.02 -2.24
CA ARG A 6 8.53 10.43 -2.58
C ARG A 6 9.49 10.27 -1.40
N LYS A 7 9.16 10.69 -0.18
CA LYS A 7 10.05 10.52 0.99
C LYS A 7 10.34 9.05 1.35
N LEU A 8 9.46 8.11 1.02
CA LEU A 8 9.73 6.67 1.20
C LEU A 8 10.81 6.19 0.22
N LEU A 9 10.94 6.84 -0.93
CA LEU A 9 11.99 6.60 -1.91
C LEU A 9 13.36 7.19 -1.49
N ASN A 10 13.39 8.06 -0.46
CA ASN A 10 14.60 8.71 0.08
C ASN A 10 15.16 8.04 1.34
N GLY A 11 14.54 6.98 1.85
CA GLY A 11 15.00 6.33 3.08
C GLY A 11 16.25 5.48 2.84
N ASN A 12 17.15 5.43 3.83
CA ASN A 12 18.33 4.54 3.92
C ASN A 12 18.05 3.04 3.65
N CYS A 13 16.79 2.63 3.48
CA CYS A 13 16.38 1.33 2.98
C CYS A 13 16.78 1.09 1.51
N ILE A 14 16.90 2.15 0.71
CA ILE A 14 17.18 2.04 -0.74
C ILE A 14 18.68 2.18 -1.05
N GLU A 15 19.45 2.86 -0.20
CA GLU A 15 20.90 3.03 -0.42
C GLU A 15 21.70 1.72 -0.27
N LYS A 16 21.18 0.70 0.43
CA LYS A 16 21.91 -0.58 0.62
C LYS A 16 21.66 -1.63 -0.46
N THR A 17 20.69 -1.41 -1.35
CA THR A 17 20.29 -2.39 -2.38
C THR A 17 20.65 -1.93 -3.80
N PHE A 18 21.52 -0.92 -3.90
CA PHE A 18 21.89 -0.28 -5.16
C PHE A 18 22.99 -1.02 -5.95
N HIS A 19 23.10 -2.34 -5.77
CA HIS A 19 24.04 -3.16 -6.52
C HIS A 19 23.33 -4.16 -7.41
N LEU A 20 23.33 -3.81 -8.70
CA LEU A 20 23.24 -4.67 -9.88
C LEU A 20 21.93 -5.43 -10.12
N LYS A 21 21.39 -5.22 -11.33
CA LYS A 21 20.40 -6.02 -12.08
C LYS A 21 18.91 -5.75 -11.76
N ASN A 22 18.36 -4.77 -12.49
CA ASN A 22 16.97 -4.76 -13.00
C ASN A 22 15.78 -4.79 -12.02
N ARG A 23 15.95 -4.58 -10.72
CA ARG A 23 14.89 -4.84 -9.74
C ARG A 23 14.80 -3.73 -8.68
N ILE A 24 13.81 -2.85 -8.80
CA ILE A 24 13.25 -2.15 -7.65
C ILE A 24 12.36 -3.19 -6.95
N MET A 25 12.98 -4.03 -6.13
CA MET A 25 12.37 -5.17 -5.45
C MET A 25 12.37 -4.99 -3.94
N GLU A 26 11.71 -3.96 -3.45
CA GLU A 26 11.28 -3.95 -2.06
C GLU A 26 9.77 -3.68 -2.02
N ARG A 27 9.03 -4.67 -1.55
CA ARG A 27 7.59 -4.52 -1.34
C ARG A 27 7.36 -3.60 -0.15
N ILE A 28 6.58 -2.54 -0.35
CA ILE A 28 6.24 -1.60 0.72
C ILE A 28 5.09 -2.19 1.54
N LYS A 29 5.38 -2.62 2.76
CA LYS A 29 4.39 -3.16 3.69
C LYS A 29 3.51 -2.06 4.30
N ILE A 30 2.19 -2.24 4.24
CA ILE A 30 1.17 -1.33 4.77
C ILE A 30 0.07 -2.13 5.48
N GLY A 31 0.29 -2.43 6.76
CA GLY A 31 -0.61 -3.28 7.53
C GLY A 31 -0.56 -4.73 7.02
N GLU A 32 -1.70 -5.24 6.54
CA GLU A 32 -1.80 -6.60 5.96
C GLU A 32 -1.54 -6.64 4.45
N TYR A 33 -1.39 -5.48 3.81
CA TYR A 33 -1.12 -5.36 2.38
C TYR A 33 0.35 -5.01 2.11
N GLU A 34 0.81 -5.32 0.91
CA GLU A 34 2.13 -4.95 0.40
C GLU A 34 2.00 -4.39 -1.03
N LEU A 35 2.75 -3.34 -1.35
CA LEU A 35 2.81 -2.77 -2.69
C LEU A 35 4.17 -3.10 -3.32
N SER A 36 4.18 -3.78 -4.46
CA SER A 36 5.37 -3.85 -5.32
C SER A 36 5.29 -2.72 -6.33
N ILE A 37 6.29 -1.86 -6.36
CA ILE A 37 6.35 -0.70 -7.27
C ILE A 37 7.62 -0.83 -8.09
N GLN A 38 7.45 -0.99 -9.40
CA GLN A 38 8.52 -1.40 -10.30
C GLN A 38 8.67 -0.40 -11.45
N ALA A 39 9.93 -0.08 -11.78
CA ALA A 39 10.27 0.81 -12.88
C ALA A 39 11.66 0.44 -13.42
N SER A 40 11.72 0.10 -14.70
CA SER A 40 12.95 -0.11 -15.45
C SER A 40 12.62 -0.21 -16.95
N LYS A 41 13.61 -0.36 -17.81
CA LYS A 41 13.38 -0.62 -19.24
C LYS A 41 12.50 -1.86 -19.53
N PHE A 42 12.34 -2.75 -18.56
CA PHE A 42 11.55 -3.98 -18.67
C PHE A 42 10.15 -3.90 -18.05
N HIS A 43 9.83 -2.85 -17.30
CA HIS A 43 8.52 -2.68 -16.64
C HIS A 43 7.69 -1.61 -17.34
N TYR A 44 6.40 -1.55 -17.00
CA TYR A 44 5.51 -0.50 -17.49
C TYR A 44 5.74 0.84 -16.75
N CYS A 45 6.69 1.64 -17.23
CA CYS A 45 7.03 2.93 -16.63
C CYS A 45 7.38 4.02 -17.65
N THR A 46 7.31 5.27 -17.21
CA THR A 46 7.66 6.45 -18.01
C THR A 46 8.69 7.31 -17.28
N PRO A 47 9.90 7.53 -17.82
CA PRO A 47 10.42 6.94 -19.06
C PRO A 47 10.64 5.43 -18.93
N ARG A 48 10.62 4.71 -20.06
CA ARG A 48 10.86 3.26 -20.10
C ARG A 48 12.37 2.95 -20.16
N GLU A 49 13.07 3.42 -19.15
CA GLU A 49 14.52 3.30 -19.01
C GLU A 49 14.87 2.78 -17.63
N THR A 50 16.07 2.26 -17.43
CA THR A 50 16.55 1.92 -16.09
C THR A 50 17.29 3.11 -15.52
N ILE A 51 16.59 3.95 -14.77
CA ILE A 51 17.12 5.16 -14.13
C ILE A 51 17.38 4.91 -12.65
N THR A 52 18.47 5.46 -12.14
CA THR A 52 18.89 5.34 -10.74
C THR A 52 18.04 6.19 -9.78
N ASP A 53 17.71 7.39 -10.23
CA ASP A 53 16.84 8.32 -9.50
C ASP A 53 15.36 8.01 -9.76
N LEU A 54 14.70 7.43 -8.75
CA LEU A 54 13.29 7.05 -8.83
C LEU A 54 12.34 8.24 -8.97
N TYR A 55 12.78 9.47 -8.64
CA TYR A 55 11.95 10.67 -8.81
C TYR A 55 11.75 11.09 -10.26
N LYS A 56 12.58 10.56 -11.17
CA LYS A 56 12.50 10.89 -12.60
C LYS A 56 11.41 10.12 -13.32
N TYR A 57 10.91 9.03 -12.75
CA TYR A 57 9.73 8.38 -13.29
C TYR A 57 8.50 9.24 -13.04
N LYS A 58 7.60 9.28 -14.01
CA LYS A 58 6.25 9.87 -13.93
C LYS A 58 5.20 8.80 -13.64
N GLU A 59 5.44 7.60 -14.15
CA GLU A 59 4.54 6.45 -14.11
C GLU A 59 5.35 5.18 -13.83
N MET A 60 4.78 4.25 -13.08
CA MET A 60 5.42 3.00 -12.67
C MET A 60 4.43 1.83 -12.69
N GLU A 61 4.96 0.62 -12.71
CA GLU A 61 4.18 -0.61 -12.59
C GLU A 61 3.88 -0.89 -11.12
N VAL A 62 2.66 -1.32 -10.80
CA VAL A 62 2.22 -1.59 -9.43
C VAL A 62 1.54 -2.95 -9.33
N ALA A 63 1.99 -3.77 -8.38
CA ALA A 63 1.27 -4.94 -7.90
C ALA A 63 0.85 -4.77 -6.44
N ILE A 64 -0.26 -5.39 -6.07
CA ILE A 64 -0.80 -5.37 -4.71
C ILE A 64 -0.84 -6.80 -4.19
N PHE A 65 -0.32 -7.00 -2.97
CA PHE A 65 -0.36 -8.29 -2.28
C PHE A 65 -1.08 -8.17 -0.94
N ASN A 66 -1.64 -9.30 -0.48
CA ASN A 66 -2.12 -9.49 0.89
C ASN A 66 -1.60 -10.85 1.36
N LYS A 67 -0.71 -10.85 2.37
CA LYS A 67 -0.05 -12.07 2.89
C LYS A 67 0.51 -12.96 1.75
N ASP A 68 1.35 -12.37 0.91
CA ASP A 68 2.00 -13.03 -0.24
C ASP A 68 1.10 -13.45 -1.41
N ALA A 69 -0.22 -13.39 -1.27
CA ALA A 69 -1.14 -13.60 -2.38
C ALA A 69 -1.37 -12.32 -3.18
N TRP A 70 -1.48 -12.46 -4.51
CA TRP A 70 -1.92 -11.38 -5.38
C TRP A 70 -3.32 -10.93 -4.98
N VAL A 71 -3.51 -9.61 -4.96
CA VAL A 71 -4.82 -9.02 -4.78
C VAL A 71 -5.40 -8.73 -6.16
N ASP A 72 -6.46 -9.44 -6.50
CA ASP A 72 -7.33 -9.03 -7.59
C ASP A 72 -8.13 -7.79 -7.15
N LEU A 73 -7.85 -6.65 -7.78
CA LEU A 73 -8.50 -5.38 -7.43
C LEU A 73 -9.93 -5.28 -7.99
N GLU A 74 -10.29 -6.08 -8.99
CA GLU A 74 -11.64 -6.14 -9.53
C GLU A 74 -12.60 -6.74 -8.49
N GLU A 75 -12.20 -7.82 -7.83
CA GLU A 75 -13.02 -8.55 -6.86
C GLU A 75 -12.89 -8.04 -5.42
N ASN A 76 -11.78 -7.38 -5.07
CA ASN A 76 -11.50 -7.06 -3.67
C ASN A 76 -12.30 -5.83 -3.18
N ILE A 77 -13.35 -6.11 -2.40
CA ILE A 77 -14.26 -5.12 -1.81
C ILE A 77 -13.57 -4.05 -0.94
N PHE A 78 -12.36 -4.32 -0.42
CA PHE A 78 -11.61 -3.34 0.36
C PHE A 78 -11.33 -2.07 -0.45
N PHE A 79 -11.17 -2.18 -1.77
CA PHE A 79 -10.82 -1.06 -2.64
C PHE A 79 -12.02 -0.32 -3.23
N ASN A 80 -13.27 -0.75 -2.97
CA ASN A 80 -14.47 -0.18 -3.57
C ASN A 80 -14.62 1.34 -3.35
N ASN A 81 -14.16 1.84 -2.20
CA ASN A 81 -14.25 3.27 -1.85
C ASN A 81 -12.98 4.06 -2.15
N TRP A 82 -12.00 3.46 -2.84
CA TRP A 82 -10.80 4.17 -3.23
C TRP A 82 -11.10 5.08 -4.43
N LYS A 83 -10.90 6.40 -4.24
CA LYS A 83 -11.24 7.42 -5.24
C LYS A 83 -10.65 7.22 -6.64
N HIS A 84 -9.49 6.57 -6.77
CA HIS A 84 -8.84 6.33 -8.06
C HIS A 84 -8.97 4.87 -8.53
N ARG A 85 -9.82 4.06 -7.90
CA ARG A 85 -10.04 2.65 -8.24
C ARG A 85 -10.27 2.45 -9.74
N ASN A 86 -11.24 3.17 -10.31
CA ASN A 86 -11.60 3.01 -11.72
C ASN A 86 -10.44 3.41 -12.66
N LYS A 87 -9.65 4.43 -12.29
CA LYS A 87 -8.50 4.85 -13.10
C LYS A 87 -7.36 3.83 -13.02
N PHE A 88 -7.17 3.19 -11.86
CA PHE A 88 -6.21 2.12 -11.70
C PHE A 88 -6.64 0.86 -12.48
N LEU A 89 -7.93 0.50 -12.45
CA LEU A 89 -8.47 -0.63 -13.20
C LEU A 89 -8.32 -0.47 -14.72
N GLN A 90 -8.39 0.74 -15.25
CA GLN A 90 -8.08 1.00 -16.68
C GLN A 90 -6.65 0.63 -17.08
N LEU A 91 -5.74 0.53 -16.11
CA LEU A 91 -4.33 0.22 -16.30
C LEU A 91 -3.98 -1.21 -15.87
N TYR A 92 -4.95 -1.94 -15.33
CA TYR A 92 -4.78 -3.23 -14.68
C TYR A 92 -4.98 -4.37 -15.68
N ASP A 93 -4.08 -5.35 -15.67
CA ASP A 93 -4.13 -6.52 -16.56
C ASP A 93 -4.61 -7.81 -15.88
N GLY A 94 -5.10 -7.70 -14.64
CA GLY A 94 -5.47 -8.84 -13.80
C GLY A 94 -4.38 -9.27 -12.82
N MET A 95 -3.14 -8.79 -12.96
CA MET A 95 -2.05 -9.04 -12.00
C MET A 95 -1.37 -7.74 -11.57
N VAL A 96 -0.97 -6.91 -12.53
CA VAL A 96 -0.30 -5.63 -12.31
C VAL A 96 -1.07 -4.50 -12.97
N ALA A 97 -0.91 -3.28 -12.44
CA ALA A 97 -1.28 -2.09 -13.18
C ALA A 97 -0.03 -1.46 -13.77
N GLY A 98 -0.02 -1.28 -15.09
CA GLY A 98 1.10 -0.69 -15.82
C GLY A 98 0.97 0.83 -15.96
N TYR A 99 2.08 1.54 -16.06
CA TYR A 99 2.09 2.98 -16.32
C TYR A 99 1.23 3.79 -15.33
N VAL A 100 1.22 3.41 -14.06
CA VAL A 100 0.42 4.07 -13.02
C VAL A 100 1.07 5.40 -12.65
N PRO A 101 0.37 6.53 -12.81
CA PRO A 101 0.86 7.83 -12.38
C PRO A 101 1.19 7.87 -10.88
N ILE A 102 2.29 8.53 -10.51
CA ILE A 102 2.78 8.57 -9.12
C ILE A 102 1.74 9.09 -8.13
N ASP A 103 0.89 10.04 -8.53
CA ASP A 103 -0.18 10.57 -7.69
C ASP A 103 -1.27 9.53 -7.39
N ILE A 104 -1.54 8.62 -8.32
CA ILE A 104 -2.42 7.46 -8.11
C ILE A 104 -1.77 6.46 -7.16
N ILE A 105 -0.47 6.14 -7.34
CA ILE A 105 0.29 5.27 -6.43
C ILE A 105 0.27 5.83 -5.00
N GLN A 106 0.54 7.13 -4.87
CA GLN A 106 0.45 7.84 -3.60
C GLN A 106 -0.95 7.75 -2.99
N SER A 107 -1.99 7.91 -3.80
CA SER A 107 -3.37 7.80 -3.33
C SER A 107 -3.71 6.39 -2.87
N LEU A 108 -3.19 5.36 -3.52
CA LEU A 108 -3.35 3.96 -3.11
C LEU A 108 -2.69 3.73 -1.75
N TYR A 109 -1.43 4.17 -1.59
CA TYR A 109 -0.69 4.08 -0.34
C TYR A 109 -1.48 4.73 0.81
N ASN A 110 -1.97 5.95 0.61
CA ASN A 110 -2.74 6.68 1.62
C ASN A 110 -4.06 5.97 1.94
N TYR A 111 -4.77 5.49 0.92
CA TYR A 111 -6.03 4.76 1.10
C TYR A 111 -5.86 3.53 1.99
N ILE A 112 -4.85 2.70 1.71
CA ILE A 112 -4.57 1.50 2.51
C ILE A 112 -4.19 1.91 3.94
N LYS A 113 -3.25 2.84 4.09
CA LYS A 113 -2.77 3.31 5.40
C LYS A 113 -3.89 3.84 6.29
N ASP A 114 -4.76 4.69 5.75
CA ASP A 114 -5.84 5.29 6.52
C ASP A 114 -6.89 4.26 6.96
N ASN A 115 -7.22 3.31 6.08
CA ASN A 115 -8.16 2.23 6.41
C ASN A 115 -7.57 1.25 7.43
N MET A 116 -6.27 0.95 7.36
CA MET A 116 -5.59 0.14 8.38
C MET A 116 -5.58 0.84 9.74
N ASN A 117 -5.29 2.15 9.77
CA ASN A 117 -5.33 2.93 11.01
C ASN A 117 -6.75 2.96 11.61
N LYS A 118 -7.78 3.16 10.79
CA LYS A 118 -9.19 3.10 11.21
C LYS A 118 -9.55 1.72 11.79
N LYS A 119 -9.11 0.62 11.15
CA LYS A 119 -9.32 -0.76 11.62
C LYS A 119 -8.65 -0.98 12.99
N GLN A 120 -7.42 -0.51 13.18
CA GLN A 120 -6.70 -0.59 14.46
C GLN A 120 -7.39 0.21 15.57
N ILE A 121 -7.82 1.45 15.30
CA ILE A 121 -8.55 2.29 16.26
C ILE A 121 -9.87 1.64 16.67
N LYS A 122 -10.64 1.12 15.70
CA LYS A 122 -11.91 0.42 15.96
C LYS A 122 -11.71 -0.83 16.82
N TYR A 123 -10.65 -1.60 16.56
CA TYR A 123 -10.28 -2.76 17.37
C TYR A 123 -9.93 -2.37 18.81
N LYS A 124 -9.04 -1.38 19.02
CA LYS A 124 -8.67 -0.89 20.35
C LYS A 124 -9.88 -0.42 21.16
N LYS A 125 -10.79 0.34 20.54
CA LYS A 125 -12.05 0.77 21.19
C LYS A 125 -12.92 -0.41 21.64
N ARG A 126 -13.03 -1.46 20.81
CA ARG A 126 -13.80 -2.68 21.15
C ARG A 126 -13.19 -3.42 22.34
N VAL A 127 -11.87 -3.56 22.39
CA VAL A 127 -11.16 -4.21 23.52
C VAL A 127 -11.40 -3.44 24.81
N ILE A 128 -11.22 -2.11 24.79
CA ILE A 128 -11.46 -1.25 25.96
C ILE A 128 -12.91 -1.37 26.46
N ASN A 129 -13.88 -1.34 25.54
CA ASN A 129 -15.30 -1.47 25.92
C ASN A 129 -15.62 -2.82 26.53
N ARG A 130 -15.03 -3.91 26.02
CA ARG A 130 -15.17 -5.25 26.61
C ARG A 130 -14.57 -5.32 28.00
N GLN A 131 -13.38 -4.76 28.21
CA GLN A 131 -12.75 -4.72 29.55
C GLN A 131 -13.62 -3.93 30.53
N LYS A 132 -14.10 -2.75 30.14
CA LYS A 132 -15.01 -1.93 30.99
C LYS A 132 -16.29 -2.69 31.36
N LEU A 133 -16.87 -3.43 30.42
CA LEU A 133 -18.05 -4.26 30.67
C LEU A 133 -17.75 -5.41 31.65
N TYR A 134 -16.60 -6.08 31.48
CA TYR A 134 -16.15 -7.13 32.38
C TYR A 134 -15.97 -6.61 33.81
N GLU A 135 -15.22 -5.51 34.00
CA GLU A 135 -15.02 -4.90 35.33
C GLU A 135 -16.34 -4.46 35.97
N LYS A 136 -17.27 -3.90 35.17
CA LYS A 136 -18.61 -3.52 35.66
C LYS A 136 -19.41 -4.72 36.15
N ARG A 137 -19.40 -5.83 35.40
CA ARG A 137 -20.13 -7.06 35.77
C ARG A 137 -19.53 -7.71 37.02
N LYS A 138 -18.19 -7.73 37.14
CA LYS A 138 -17.47 -8.24 38.30
C LYS A 138 -17.82 -7.46 39.57
N LYS A 139 -17.85 -6.12 39.50
CA LYS A 139 -18.28 -5.26 40.62
C LYS A 139 -19.73 -5.48 41.06
N LEU A 140 -20.60 -5.93 40.15
CA LEU A 140 -22.01 -6.21 40.44
C LEU A 140 -22.26 -7.66 40.90
N GLY A 141 -21.22 -8.49 41.05
CA GLY A 141 -21.37 -9.91 41.38
C GLY A 141 -22.09 -10.72 40.29
N ARG A 142 -22.06 -10.25 39.04
CA ARG A 142 -22.74 -10.87 37.87
C ARG A 142 -21.78 -11.65 36.98
N LEU A 143 -20.59 -11.96 37.51
CA LEU A 143 -19.50 -12.70 36.88
C LEU A 143 -18.86 -13.60 37.93
#